data_AF-A0A924CFS7-F1
#
_entry.id   AF-A0A924CFS7-F1
#
_cell.length_a   1.000
_cell.length_b   1.000
_cell.length_c   1.000
_cell.angle_alpha   90.00
_cell.angle_beta   90.00
_cell.angle_gamma   90.00
#
_symmetry.space_group_name_H-M   'P 1'
#
loop_
_entity.id
_entity.type
_entity.pdbx_description
1 polymer ?
#
loop_
_entity_poly.entity_id
_entity_poly.type
_entity_poly.pdbx_seq_one_letter_code
_entity_poly.pdbx_strand_id
1 'polypeptide(L)'
;MNQVYNDAGKSYPVPFASALWGMLPSYNSRYFEGTNKRYGVSGNSFICAVEFGKKVKAKSLLAGGNSGDPLSPHFTDQLLMYTQGKFKDVLFYKEDVLKHVERKYQPGE
;
A
#
# COMPACT_ATOMS: atom_id res chain seq x y z
N MET A 1 12.39 16.92 -3.47
CA MET A 1 11.14 17.10 -2.71
C MET A 1 11.51 17.39 -1.26
N ASN A 2 11.15 18.56 -0.74
CA ASN A 2 11.29 18.86 0.69
C ASN A 2 10.02 18.37 1.39
N GLN A 3 10.08 17.20 2.02
CA GLN A 3 8.96 16.70 2.81
C GLN A 3 8.91 17.42 4.16
N VAL A 4 7.72 17.91 4.51
CA VAL A 4 7.44 18.54 5.81
C VAL A 4 6.72 17.51 6.68
N TYR A 5 7.28 17.23 7.85
CA TYR A 5 6.73 16.28 8.81
C TYR A 5 5.94 17.01 9.90
N ASN A 6 4.78 16.47 10.29
CA ASN A 6 3.88 17.11 11.25
C ASN A 6 3.26 16.08 12.20
N ASP A 7 3.72 16.07 13.45
CA ASP A 7 3.27 15.14 14.47
C ASP A 7 1.81 15.33 14.89
N ALA A 8 1.27 16.54 14.72
CA ALA A 8 -0.13 16.84 15.00
C ALA A 8 -1.08 16.34 13.88
N GLY A 9 -0.53 15.96 12.72
CA GLY A 9 -1.28 15.38 11.62
C GLY A 9 -1.79 13.97 11.92
N LYS A 10 -2.80 13.54 11.14
CA LYS A 10 -3.28 12.16 11.18
C LYS A 10 -2.14 11.22 10.78
N SER A 11 -1.89 10.21 11.62
CA SER A 11 -0.84 9.21 11.41
C SER A 11 -1.37 7.81 11.66
N TYR A 12 -0.84 6.82 10.96
CA TYR A 12 -1.13 5.40 11.20
C TYR A 12 0.12 4.70 11.74
N PRO A 13 0.03 3.98 12.86
CA PRO A 13 1.17 3.23 13.38
C PRO A 13 1.49 2.06 12.44
N VAL A 14 2.76 1.93 12.06
CA VAL A 14 3.24 0.80 11.25
C VAL A 14 4.16 -0.05 12.13
N PRO A 15 3.74 -1.26 12.54
CA PRO A 15 4.48 -2.07 13.52
C PRO A 15 5.56 -2.95 12.88
N PHE A 16 5.92 -2.69 11.62
CA PHE A 16 6.79 -3.57 10.85
C PHE A 16 8.27 -3.22 10.99
N ALA A 17 9.10 -4.26 10.96
CA ALA A 17 10.54 -4.14 10.97
C ALA A 17 11.11 -3.99 9.55
N SER A 18 12.43 -3.83 9.47
CA SER A 18 13.19 -3.84 8.22
C SER A 18 13.13 -5.21 7.53
N ALA A 19 13.30 -5.24 6.20
CA ALA A 19 13.41 -6.46 5.40
C ALA A 19 14.61 -7.33 5.82
N LEU A 20 15.63 -6.73 6.44
CA LEU A 20 16.77 -7.44 7.04
C LEU A 20 16.35 -8.51 8.07
N TRP A 21 15.16 -8.37 8.65
CA TRP A 21 14.59 -9.32 9.61
C TRP A 21 13.52 -10.24 8.99
N GLY A 22 13.43 -10.31 7.66
CA GLY A 22 12.46 -11.15 6.95
C GLY A 22 11.03 -10.61 6.90
N MET A 23 10.83 -9.33 7.26
CA MET A 23 9.52 -8.69 7.18
C MET A 23 9.12 -8.44 5.72
N LEU A 24 7.94 -8.92 5.31
CA LEU A 24 7.44 -8.74 3.95
C LEU A 24 6.94 -7.31 3.68
N PRO A 25 5.96 -6.75 4.44
CA PRO A 25 5.69 -5.32 4.40
C PRO A 25 6.78 -4.59 5.20
N SER A 26 8.01 -4.61 4.70
CA SER A 26 9.12 -3.97 5.42
C SER A 26 8.91 -2.47 5.52
N TYR A 27 9.29 -1.91 6.66
CA TYR A 27 9.12 -0.49 6.95
C TYR A 27 10.32 0.04 7.71
N ASN A 28 11.11 0.90 7.07
CA ASN A 28 12.16 1.65 7.73
C ASN A 28 11.65 3.06 8.00
N SER A 29 11.71 3.46 9.25
CA SER A 29 11.36 4.80 9.70
C SER A 29 12.53 5.46 10.40
N ARG A 30 12.51 6.78 10.52
CA ARG A 30 13.45 7.53 11.36
C ARG A 30 12.80 8.80 11.90
N TYR A 31 13.44 9.39 12.90
CA TYR A 31 13.10 10.74 13.34
C TYR A 31 13.59 11.77 12.33
N PHE A 32 12.87 12.89 12.28
CA PHE A 32 13.26 14.10 11.58
C PHE A 32 13.37 15.25 12.60
N GLU A 33 14.07 16.32 12.22
CA GLU A 33 14.25 17.49 13.09
C GLU A 33 12.90 18.03 13.57
N GLY A 34 12.76 18.24 14.88
CA GLY A 34 11.53 18.75 15.50
C GLY A 34 10.38 17.73 15.64
N THR A 35 10.59 16.45 15.31
CA THR A 35 9.56 15.41 15.43
C THR A 35 9.80 14.47 16.62
N ASN A 36 8.71 14.09 17.30
CA ASN A 36 8.65 13.03 18.29
C ASN A 36 8.22 11.69 17.68
N LYS A 37 7.57 11.68 16.51
CA LYS A 37 7.22 10.46 15.77
C LYS A 37 8.32 10.07 14.78
N ARG A 38 8.43 8.78 14.48
CA ARG A 38 9.24 8.29 13.36
C ARG A 38 8.38 8.25 12.10
N TYR A 39 8.94 8.68 10.98
CA TYR A 39 8.27 8.67 9.67
C TYR A 39 8.93 7.67 8.74
N GLY A 40 8.12 6.95 7.96
CA GLY A 40 8.58 5.99 6.97
C GLY A 40 9.38 6.68 5.87
N VAL A 41 10.52 6.10 5.53
CA VAL A 41 11.44 6.63 4.51
C VAL A 41 11.75 5.62 3.42
N SER A 42 11.64 4.34 3.71
CA SER A 42 11.84 3.26 2.74
C SER A 42 11.20 1.96 3.25
N GLY A 43 11.11 0.98 2.36
CA GLY A 43 10.47 -0.30 2.62
C GLY A 43 9.88 -0.89 1.34
N ASN A 44 9.12 -1.97 1.47
CA ASN A 44 8.37 -2.51 0.35
C ASN A 44 7.08 -1.70 0.16
N SER A 45 6.97 -1.03 -0.99
CA SER A 45 5.78 -0.27 -1.37
C SER A 45 4.65 -1.17 -1.89
N PHE A 46 5.01 -2.26 -2.57
CA PHE A 46 4.10 -3.28 -3.09
C PHE A 46 4.56 -4.68 -2.65
N ILE A 47 3.62 -5.47 -2.16
CA ILE A 47 3.84 -6.87 -1.77
C ILE A 47 2.78 -7.72 -2.45
N CYS A 48 3.20 -8.86 -3.01
CA CYS A 48 2.29 -9.82 -3.63
C CYS A 48 2.79 -11.25 -3.36
N ALA A 49 1.88 -12.11 -2.92
CA ALA A 49 2.11 -13.55 -2.82
C ALA A 49 1.23 -14.25 -3.84
N VAL A 50 1.82 -15.17 -4.60
CA VAL A 50 1.17 -15.87 -5.72
C VAL A 50 1.27 -17.38 -5.52
N GLU A 51 0.10 -18.03 -5.54
CA GLU A 51 -0.03 -19.49 -5.57
C GLU A 51 -0.19 -19.94 -7.03
N PHE A 52 0.73 -20.77 -7.49
CA PHE A 52 0.71 -21.36 -8.82
C PHE A 52 0.00 -22.72 -8.81
N GLY A 53 -1.13 -22.81 -9.50
CA GLY A 53 -1.88 -24.03 -9.72
C GLY A 53 -2.60 -23.99 -11.07
N LYS A 54 -3.60 -24.86 -11.28
CA LYS A 54 -4.44 -24.83 -12.49
C LYS A 54 -5.13 -23.47 -12.71
N LYS A 55 -5.43 -22.77 -11.62
CA LYS A 55 -5.78 -21.35 -11.60
C LYS A 55 -4.87 -20.64 -10.62
N VAL A 56 -4.38 -19.46 -11.00
CA VAL A 56 -3.54 -18.60 -10.15
C VAL A 56 -4.42 -17.97 -9.07
N LYS A 57 -3.93 -17.96 -7.84
CA LYS A 57 -4.48 -17.16 -6.76
C LYS A 57 -3.40 -16.21 -6.29
N ALA A 58 -3.75 -14.96 -6.03
CA ALA A 58 -2.79 -13.99 -5.55
C ALA A 58 -3.42 -13.05 -4.54
N LYS A 59 -2.60 -12.65 -3.57
CA LYS A 59 -2.92 -11.70 -2.51
C LYS A 59 -1.92 -10.56 -2.61
N SER A 60 -2.38 -9.31 -2.60
CA SER A 60 -1.50 -8.13 -2.69
C SER A 60 -1.77 -7.09 -1.63
N LEU A 61 -0.82 -6.18 -1.45
CA LEU A 61 -0.87 -5.09 -0.49
C LEU A 61 -0.02 -3.90 -0.97
N LEU A 62 -0.55 -2.68 -0.85
CA LEU A 62 0.16 -1.42 -1.13
C LEU A 62 0.25 -0.57 0.13
N ALA A 63 1.37 0.14 0.30
CA ALA A 63 1.60 1.00 1.48
C ALA A 63 0.63 2.19 1.61
N GLY A 64 0.01 2.62 0.51
CA GLY A 64 -0.94 3.75 0.48
C GLY A 64 -2.15 3.41 -0.35
N GLY A 65 -2.12 3.74 -1.64
CA GLY A 65 -3.14 3.40 -2.61
C GLY A 65 -2.58 3.46 -4.03
N ASN A 66 -3.45 3.37 -5.02
CA ASN A 66 -3.04 3.29 -6.42
C ASN A 66 -3.02 4.63 -7.16
N SER A 67 -3.23 5.75 -6.45
CA SER A 67 -3.14 7.11 -6.98
C SER A 67 -2.09 7.92 -6.24
N GLY A 68 -1.35 8.76 -6.99
CA GLY A 68 -0.44 9.76 -6.42
C GLY A 68 -1.10 11.10 -6.11
N ASP A 69 -2.36 11.30 -6.49
CA ASP A 69 -3.13 12.52 -6.21
C ASP A 69 -3.67 12.48 -4.77
N PRO A 70 -3.28 13.41 -3.87
CA PRO A 70 -3.77 13.46 -2.49
C PRO A 70 -5.28 13.61 -2.34
N LEU A 71 -5.98 14.09 -3.38
CA LEU A 71 -7.44 14.25 -3.39
C LEU A 71 -8.17 13.00 -3.88
N SER A 72 -7.45 12.02 -4.44
CA SER A 72 -8.04 10.78 -4.93
C SER A 72 -8.49 9.89 -3.76
N PRO A 73 -9.67 9.23 -3.85
CA PRO A 73 -10.04 8.21 -2.88
C PRO A 73 -9.01 7.07 -2.82
N HIS A 74 -8.28 6.83 -3.91
CA HIS A 74 -7.24 5.80 -4.01
C HIS A 74 -5.84 6.28 -3.60
N PHE A 75 -5.73 7.39 -2.86
CA PHE A 75 -4.43 7.83 -2.32
C PHE A 75 -4.00 7.02 -1.09
N THR A 76 -4.95 6.70 -0.20
CA THR A 76 -4.68 6.02 1.10
C THR A 76 -5.66 4.90 1.43
N ASP A 77 -6.44 4.44 0.46
CA ASP A 77 -7.48 3.41 0.65
C ASP A 77 -6.95 2.05 1.12
N GLN A 78 -5.67 1.74 0.92
CA GLN A 78 -5.02 0.52 1.41
C GLN A 78 -4.10 0.75 2.61
N LEU A 79 -3.90 2.00 3.06
CA LEU A 79 -2.96 2.32 4.14
C LEU A 79 -3.26 1.57 5.44
N LEU A 80 -4.55 1.52 5.85
CA LEU A 80 -4.93 0.79 7.05
C LEU A 80 -4.69 -0.71 6.90
N MET A 81 -5.05 -1.28 5.74
CA MET A 81 -4.78 -2.69 5.43
C MET A 81 -3.28 -2.99 5.51
N TYR A 82 -2.45 -2.09 4.97
CA TYR A 82 -1.00 -2.19 5.04
C TYR A 82 -0.54 -2.27 6.48
N THR A 83 -0.92 -1.30 7.33
CA THR A 83 -0.50 -1.26 8.75
C THR A 83 -0.90 -2.51 9.54
N GLN A 84 -1.92 -3.24 9.07
CA GLN A 84 -2.44 -4.46 9.70
C GLN A 84 -1.94 -5.74 9.01
N GLY A 85 -1.15 -5.64 7.93
CA GLY A 85 -0.70 -6.79 7.15
C GLY A 85 -1.85 -7.54 6.46
N LYS A 86 -2.98 -6.89 6.22
CA LYS A 86 -4.17 -7.50 5.62
C LYS A 86 -4.11 -7.40 4.10
N PHE A 87 -3.83 -8.52 3.44
CA PHE A 87 -3.75 -8.56 1.99
C PHE A 87 -5.14 -8.59 1.35
N LYS A 88 -5.30 -7.90 0.22
CA LYS A 88 -6.48 -7.98 -0.64
C LYS A 88 -6.31 -9.05 -1.71
N ASP A 89 -7.43 -9.54 -2.24
CA ASP A 89 -7.42 -10.42 -3.41
C ASP A 89 -6.95 -9.66 -4.66
N VAL A 90 -6.12 -10.32 -5.47
CA VAL A 90 -5.78 -9.86 -6.82
C VAL A 90 -6.81 -10.42 -7.78
N LEU A 91 -7.57 -9.52 -8.40
CA LEU A 91 -8.57 -9.87 -9.41
C LEU A 91 -7.85 -10.08 -10.75
N PHE A 92 -7.39 -11.31 -10.98
CA PHE A 92 -6.60 -11.65 -12.16
C PHE A 92 -7.46 -12.06 -13.36
N TYR A 93 -8.56 -12.77 -13.12
CA TYR A 93 -9.43 -13.26 -14.19
C TYR A 93 -10.46 -12.22 -14.61
N LYS A 94 -10.83 -12.23 -15.90
CA LYS A 94 -11.76 -11.27 -16.49
C LYS A 94 -13.09 -11.24 -15.74
N GLU A 95 -13.64 -12.41 -15.38
CA GLU A 95 -14.88 -12.47 -14.61
C GLU A 95 -14.78 -11.77 -13.24
N ASP A 96 -13.63 -11.85 -12.57
CA ASP A 96 -13.41 -11.23 -11.27
C ASP A 96 -13.25 -9.71 -11.42
N VAL A 97 -12.51 -9.27 -12.44
CA VAL A 97 -12.37 -7.84 -12.77
C VAL A 97 -13.74 -7.23 -13.09
N LEU A 98 -14.54 -7.89 -13.93
CA LEU A 98 -15.85 -7.38 -14.32
C LEU A 98 -16.84 -7.26 -13.16
N LYS A 99 -16.71 -8.10 -12.12
CA LYS A 99 -17.54 -8.03 -10.89
C LYS A 99 -17.17 -6.85 -9.98
N HIS A 100 -15.96 -6.30 -10.09
CA HIS A 100 -15.44 -5.26 -9.19
C HIS A 100 -15.02 -3.99 -9.94
N VAL A 101 -15.51 -3.80 -11.16
CA VAL A 101 -15.13 -2.64 -11.98
C VAL A 101 -15.74 -1.36 -11.42
N GLU A 102 -14.90 -0.38 -11.09
CA GLU A 102 -15.35 0.95 -10.67
C GLU A 102 -15.51 1.91 -11.85
N ARG A 103 -14.63 1.78 -12.86
CA ARG A 103 -14.65 2.59 -14.08
C ARG A 103 -14.28 1.74 -15.29
N LYS A 104 -15.00 1.93 -16.39
CA LYS A 104 -14.61 1.49 -17.73
C LYS A 104 -14.20 2.72 -18.53
N TYR A 105 -13.17 2.59 -19.35
CA TYR A 105 -12.79 3.63 -20.28
C TYR A 105 -12.39 3.00 -21.61
N GLN A 106 -12.56 3.76 -22.68
CA GLN A 106 -12.13 3.40 -24.01
C GLN A 106 -11.16 4.50 -24.46
N PRO A 107 -9.88 4.19 -24.71
CA PRO A 107 -8.94 5.20 -25.18
C PRO A 107 -9.45 5.87 -26.47
N GLY A 108 -9.50 7.20 -26.47
CA GLY A 108 -9.94 7.99 -27.63
C GLY A 108 -11.43 8.35 -27.65
N GLU A 109 -12.21 7.90 -26.67
CA GLU A 109 -13.55 8.42 -26.35
C GLU A 109 -13.51 9.45 -25.21
#